data_AF-A0A0W0S3Y2-F1
#
_entry.id   AF-A0A0W0S3Y2-F1
#
_cell.length_a   1.000
_cell.length_b   1.000
_cell.length_c   1.000
_cell.angle_alpha   90.00
_cell.angle_beta   90.00
_cell.angle_gamma   90.00
#
_symmetry.space_group_name_H-M   'P 1'
#
loop_
_entity.id
_entity.type
_entity.pdbx_description
1 polymer ?
#
loop_
_entity_poly.entity_id
_entity_poly.type
_entity_poly.pdbx_seq_one_letter_code
_entity_poly.pdbx_strand_id
1 'polypeptide(L)'
;MFFYLSSYTKIRHNWPKSIRDKPVVYIKRDNKGKICALYEAGSAEMEEVDIQHPEVLEFLVRCDSKKQLEWLQSDLQLIRVLEDLIDVLISKNVIKITDFPQPVINKLLSRQSIRERLSGAIGMEFDNEM
;
A
#
# COMPACT_ATOMS: atom_id res chain seq x y z
N MET A 1 -8.74 72.59 5.27
CA MET A 1 -8.60 71.49 6.25
C MET A 1 -9.20 70.24 5.61
N PHE A 2 -8.31 69.33 5.16
CA PHE A 2 -8.52 67.97 4.62
C PHE A 2 -9.49 67.81 3.40
N PHE A 3 -9.38 66.84 2.48
CA PHE A 3 -8.73 65.52 2.44
C PHE A 3 -8.23 65.16 1.01
N TYR A 4 -7.09 64.47 0.97
CA TYR A 4 -6.69 63.34 0.13
C TYR A 4 -7.43 63.07 -1.20
N LEU A 5 -6.67 63.08 -2.30
CA LEU A 5 -6.86 62.23 -3.49
C LEU A 5 -5.55 62.19 -4.28
N SER A 6 -4.88 61.03 -4.34
CA SER A 6 -3.98 60.75 -5.45
C SER A 6 -3.84 59.26 -5.69
N SER A 7 -4.38 58.86 -6.84
CA SER A 7 -3.85 57.84 -7.73
C SER A 7 -3.98 56.38 -7.32
N TYR A 8 -5.18 55.82 -7.50
CA TYR A 8 -5.32 54.40 -7.83
C TYR A 8 -5.39 54.22 -9.35
N THR A 9 -4.41 53.47 -9.84
CA THR A 9 -4.17 53.17 -11.24
C THR A 9 -5.29 52.35 -11.89
N LYS A 10 -5.50 52.73 -13.14
CA LYS A 10 -6.41 52.25 -14.17
C LYS A 10 -6.38 50.72 -14.41
N ILE A 11 -7.54 50.09 -14.20
CA ILE A 11 -8.26 49.14 -15.10
C ILE A 11 -7.47 47.95 -15.70
N ARG A 12 -7.90 46.72 -15.37
CA ARG A 12 -8.48 45.75 -16.33
C ARG A 12 -9.12 44.54 -15.63
N HIS A 13 -10.44 44.58 -15.53
CA HIS A 13 -11.26 43.36 -15.41
C HIS A 13 -11.07 42.53 -16.68
N ASN A 14 -10.62 41.27 -16.54
CA ASN A 14 -10.76 40.28 -17.60
C ASN A 14 -10.72 38.84 -17.04
N TRP A 15 -11.80 38.41 -16.39
CA TRP A 15 -12.23 36.99 -16.42
C TRP A 15 -13.34 36.92 -17.49
N PRO A 16 -13.50 35.87 -18.33
CA PRO A 16 -13.32 34.45 -18.00
C PRO A 16 -12.75 33.52 -19.11
N LYS A 17 -12.10 32.41 -18.74
CA LYS A 17 -11.94 31.25 -19.64
C LYS A 17 -12.28 29.94 -18.91
N SER A 18 -13.48 29.45 -19.23
CA SER A 18 -13.89 28.04 -19.45
C SER A 18 -13.48 26.98 -18.41
N ILE A 19 -14.49 26.48 -17.69
CA ILE A 19 -14.77 25.05 -17.42
C ILE A 19 -13.55 24.12 -17.65
N ARG A 20 -12.74 23.89 -16.61
CA ARG A 20 -11.99 22.64 -16.46
C ARG A 20 -12.83 21.73 -15.57
N ASP A 21 -13.88 21.11 -16.13
CA ASP A 21 -14.69 20.08 -15.45
C ASP A 21 -13.95 18.74 -15.34
N LYS A 22 -12.65 18.72 -15.60
CA LYS A 22 -11.82 17.51 -15.54
C LYS A 22 -10.73 17.71 -14.49
N PRO A 23 -10.72 16.91 -13.41
CA PRO A 23 -9.64 16.94 -12.44
C PRO A 23 -8.34 16.56 -13.16
N VAL A 24 -7.31 17.38 -12.99
CA VAL A 24 -5.97 17.11 -13.51
C VAL A 24 -5.05 16.70 -12.38
N VAL A 25 -4.09 15.84 -12.69
CA VAL A 25 -3.02 15.41 -11.81
C VAL A 25 -1.68 15.65 -12.49
N TYR A 26 -0.65 15.90 -11.70
CA TYR A 26 0.70 16.07 -12.22
C TYR A 26 1.45 14.76 -12.08
N ILE A 27 2.18 14.37 -13.10
CA ILE A 27 2.82 13.05 -13.13
C ILE A 27 4.33 13.16 -13.21
N LYS A 28 5.01 12.17 -12.61
CA LYS A 28 6.43 11.91 -12.83
C LYS A 28 6.58 10.58 -13.53
N ARG A 29 7.41 10.55 -14.58
CA ARG A 29 7.75 9.35 -15.32
C ARG A 29 9.10 8.79 -14.89
N ASP A 30 9.27 7.48 -15.01
CA ASP A 30 10.56 6.79 -14.83
C ASP A 30 11.43 6.86 -16.11
N ASN A 31 12.61 6.24 -16.07
CA ASN A 31 13.53 6.17 -17.22
C ASN A 31 13.01 5.33 -18.40
N LYS A 32 11.88 4.63 -18.25
CA LYS A 32 11.19 3.87 -19.29
C LYS A 32 9.94 4.61 -19.79
N GLY A 33 9.71 5.83 -19.33
CA GLY A 33 8.57 6.66 -19.72
C GLY A 33 7.26 6.28 -19.04
N LYS A 34 7.24 5.38 -18.04
CA LYS A 34 6.01 5.00 -17.32
C LYS A 34 5.76 5.92 -16.13
N ILE A 35 4.49 6.20 -15.82
CA ILE A 35 4.11 6.91 -14.60
C ILE A 35 4.64 6.16 -13.37
N CYS A 36 5.41 6.87 -12.53
CA CYS A 36 5.97 6.37 -11.27
C CYS A 36 5.48 7.14 -10.04
N ALA A 37 4.93 8.35 -10.21
CA ALA A 37 4.28 9.11 -9.13
C ALA A 37 3.20 10.06 -9.69
N LEU A 38 2.20 10.35 -8.86
CA LEU A 38 1.14 11.34 -9.09
C LEU A 38 1.20 12.41 -7.98
N TYR A 39 0.98 13.67 -8.34
CA TYR A 39 0.93 14.82 -7.44
C TYR A 39 -0.35 15.61 -7.68
N GLU A 40 -0.92 16.16 -6.60
CA GLU A 40 -2.12 17.00 -6.64
C GLU A 40 -1.80 18.43 -7.11
N ALA A 41 -0.61 18.93 -6.77
CA ALA A 41 -0.07 20.20 -7.25
C ALA A 41 1.34 19.97 -7.80
N GLY A 42 1.59 20.48 -9.00
CA GLY A 42 2.90 20.43 -9.65
C GLY A 42 3.53 21.80 -9.83
N SER A 43 4.80 21.79 -10.25
CA SER A 43 5.50 22.96 -10.75
C SER A 43 5.35 23.06 -12.27
N ALA A 44 5.73 24.20 -12.86
CA ALA A 44 5.63 24.46 -14.32
C ALA A 44 6.39 23.45 -15.20
N GLU A 45 7.25 22.61 -14.62
CA GLU A 45 8.08 21.62 -15.31
C GLU A 45 7.46 20.21 -15.29
N MET A 46 6.35 20.01 -14.57
CA MET A 46 5.68 18.70 -14.48
C MET A 46 4.60 18.53 -15.54
N GLU A 47 4.45 17.29 -16.02
CA GLU A 47 3.42 16.93 -17.00
C GLU A 47 2.04 16.88 -16.32
N GLU A 48 1.11 17.70 -16.80
CA GLU A 48 -0.30 17.69 -16.40
C GLU A 48 -1.08 16.68 -17.24
N VAL A 49 -1.77 15.75 -16.57
CA VAL A 49 -2.59 14.71 -17.19
C VAL A 49 -3.97 14.68 -16.56
N ASP A 50 -4.99 14.37 -17.36
CA ASP A 50 -6.35 14.12 -16.88
C ASP A 50 -6.36 12.95 -15.89
N ILE A 51 -7.02 13.08 -14.74
CA ILE A 51 -7.13 11.99 -13.76
C ILE A 51 -7.80 10.74 -14.34
N GLN A 52 -8.63 10.90 -15.37
CA GLN A 52 -9.33 9.80 -16.05
C GLN A 52 -8.49 9.20 -17.19
N HIS A 53 -7.27 9.67 -17.42
CA HIS A 53 -6.41 9.13 -18.46
C HIS A 53 -6.10 7.64 -18.18
N PRO A 54 -6.17 6.75 -19.19
CA PRO A 54 -5.99 5.30 -19.00
C PRO A 54 -4.69 4.93 -18.27
N GLU A 55 -3.60 5.65 -18.55
CA GLU A 55 -2.30 5.41 -17.90
C GLU A 55 -2.32 5.78 -16.40
N VAL A 56 -3.08 6.81 -16.02
CA VAL A 56 -3.27 7.20 -14.61
C VAL A 56 -4.11 6.17 -13.89
N LEU A 57 -5.19 5.67 -14.52
CA LEU A 57 -6.01 4.60 -13.97
C LEU A 57 -5.21 3.30 -13.80
N GLU A 58 -4.39 2.92 -14.79
CA GLU A 58 -3.49 1.76 -14.71
C GLU A 58 -2.49 1.90 -13.55
N PHE A 59 -1.91 3.09 -13.37
CA PHE A 59 -1.02 3.39 -12.24
C PHE A 59 -1.73 3.21 -10.90
N LEU A 60 -2.95 3.75 -10.76
CA LEU A 60 -3.74 3.65 -9.53
C LEU A 60 -4.10 2.19 -9.19
N VAL A 61 -4.55 1.41 -10.17
CA VAL A 61 -4.85 -0.02 -10.00
C VAL A 61 -3.58 -0.77 -9.57
N ARG A 62 -2.44 -0.52 -10.22
CA ARG A 62 -1.17 -1.16 -9.87
C ARG A 62 -0.72 -0.81 -8.45
N CYS A 63 -0.90 0.43 -8.03
CA CYS A 63 -0.60 0.87 -6.66
C CYS A 63 -1.52 0.20 -5.64
N ASP A 64 -2.80 0.05 -5.94
CA ASP A 64 -3.75 -0.65 -5.07
C ASP A 64 -3.38 -2.12 -4.93
N SER A 65 -3.14 -2.82 -6.04
CA SER A 65 -2.70 -4.23 -6.02
C SER A 65 -1.36 -4.41 -5.29
N LYS A 66 -0.39 -3.49 -5.48
CA LYS A 66 0.90 -3.55 -4.78
C LYS A 66 0.74 -3.33 -3.28
N LYS A 67 -0.04 -2.33 -2.86
CA LYS A 67 -0.36 -2.11 -1.45
C LYS A 67 -1.04 -3.35 -0.88
N GLN A 68 -2.08 -3.87 -1.54
CA GLN A 68 -2.78 -5.09 -1.10
C GLN A 68 -1.83 -6.27 -0.91
N LEU A 69 -0.86 -6.45 -1.82
CA LEU A 69 0.17 -7.49 -1.69
C LEU A 69 1.10 -7.25 -0.49
N GLU A 70 1.54 -6.01 -0.27
CA GLU A 70 2.37 -5.63 0.89
C GLU A 70 1.62 -5.84 2.21
N TRP A 71 0.34 -5.45 2.28
CA TRP A 71 -0.55 -5.73 3.42
C TRP A 71 -0.69 -7.22 3.68
N LEU A 72 -0.99 -8.01 2.64
CA LEU A 72 -1.11 -9.47 2.76
C LEU A 72 0.21 -10.12 3.21
N GLN A 73 1.35 -9.64 2.71
CA GLN A 73 2.67 -10.12 3.15
C GLN A 73 2.92 -9.78 4.62
N SER A 74 2.57 -8.57 5.07
CA SER A 74 2.66 -8.17 6.48
C SER A 74 1.79 -9.06 7.37
N ASP A 75 0.54 -9.30 6.98
CA ASP A 75 -0.37 -10.19 7.73
C ASP A 75 0.15 -11.63 7.78
N LEU A 76 0.73 -12.12 6.68
CA LEU A 76 1.36 -13.44 6.62
C LEU A 76 2.64 -13.54 7.46
N GLN A 77 3.37 -12.44 7.67
CA GLN A 77 4.49 -12.42 8.60
C GLN A 77 4.00 -12.38 10.05
N LEU A 78 2.98 -11.57 10.35
CA LEU A 78 2.40 -11.45 11.67
C LEU A 78 1.80 -12.77 12.17
N ILE A 79 1.07 -13.49 11.32
CA ILE A 79 0.48 -14.77 11.71
C ILE A 79 1.53 -15.81 12.11
N ARG A 80 2.72 -15.81 11.49
CA ARG A 80 3.83 -16.69 11.88
C ARG A 80 4.38 -16.35 13.26
N VAL A 81 4.58 -15.06 13.52
CA VAL A 81 5.02 -14.58 14.84
C VAL A 81 4.01 -14.94 15.93
N LEU A 82 2.70 -14.82 15.63
CA LEU A 82 1.64 -15.22 16.56
C LEU A 82 1.64 -16.73 16.82
N GLU A 83 1.86 -17.55 15.79
CA GLU A 83 1.98 -19.01 15.94
C GLU A 83 3.17 -19.38 16.84
N ASP A 84 4.34 -18.79 16.61
CA ASP A 84 5.53 -19.03 17.44
C ASP A 84 5.32 -18.57 18.89
N LEU A 85 4.64 -17.43 19.08
CA LEU A 85 4.27 -16.96 20.41
C LEU A 85 3.32 -17.93 21.12
N ILE A 86 2.29 -18.43 20.43
CA ILE A 86 1.35 -19.42 20.98
C ILE A 86 2.10 -20.69 21.38
N ASP A 87 3.00 -21.19 20.53
CA ASP A 87 3.84 -22.37 20.80
C ASP A 87 4.71 -22.15 22.06
N VAL A 88 5.31 -20.97 22.21
CA VAL A 88 6.09 -20.60 23.40
C VAL A 88 5.21 -20.54 24.65
N LEU A 89 4.03 -19.95 24.58
CA LEU A 89 3.13 -19.84 25.73
C LEU A 89 2.57 -21.21 26.16
N ILE A 90 2.27 -22.10 25.20
CA ILE A 90 1.86 -23.48 25.47
C ILE A 90 3.01 -24.27 26.10
N SER A 91 4.22 -24.19 25.55
CA SER A 91 5.39 -24.92 26.10
C SER A 91 5.77 -24.47 27.52
N LYS A 92 5.57 -23.19 27.83
CA LYS A 92 5.72 -22.63 29.19
C LYS A 92 4.52 -22.90 30.10
N ASN A 93 3.49 -23.60 29.59
CA ASN A 93 2.25 -23.93 30.29
C ASN A 93 1.52 -22.68 30.83
N VAL A 94 1.66 -21.54 30.15
CA VAL A 94 1.00 -20.27 30.48
C VAL A 94 -0.45 -20.28 29.97
N ILE A 95 -0.67 -20.88 28.80
CA ILE A 95 -1.99 -21.13 28.20
C ILE A 95 -2.05 -22.58 27.71
N LYS A 96 -3.26 -23.14 27.60
CA LYS A 96 -3.49 -24.46 27.01
C LYS A 96 -4.24 -24.33 25.68
N ILE A 97 -4.04 -25.29 24.78
CA ILE A 97 -4.76 -25.30 23.50
C ILE A 97 -6.30 -25.36 23.69
N THR A 98 -6.75 -25.98 24.78
CA THR A 98 -8.16 -26.08 25.17
C THR A 98 -8.77 -24.76 25.65
N ASP A 99 -7.95 -23.74 25.88
CA ASP A 99 -8.43 -22.41 26.28
C ASP A 99 -8.99 -21.62 25.09
N PHE A 100 -8.74 -22.10 23.86
CA PHE A 100 -9.23 -21.50 22.63
C PHE A 100 -10.58 -22.09 22.18
N PRO A 101 -11.44 -21.30 21.50
CA PRO A 101 -12.65 -21.83 20.85
C PRO A 101 -12.33 -22.91 19.80
N GLN A 102 -13.23 -23.88 19.62
CA GLN A 102 -13.05 -24.96 18.64
C GLN A 102 -12.65 -24.49 17.21
N PRO A 103 -13.21 -23.39 16.67
CA PRO A 103 -12.79 -22.89 15.35
C PRO A 103 -11.32 -22.45 15.30
N VAL A 104 -10.79 -21.93 16.42
CA VAL A 104 -9.38 -21.50 16.54
C VAL A 104 -8.47 -22.71 16.61
N ILE A 105 -8.83 -23.71 17.41
CA ILE A 105 -8.08 -24.98 17.51
C ILE A 105 -7.96 -25.64 16.14
N ASN A 106 -9.07 -25.76 15.40
CA ASN A 106 -9.07 -26.35 14.06
C ASN A 106 -8.15 -25.60 13.08
N LYS A 107 -8.08 -24.26 13.19
CA LYS A 107 -7.19 -23.44 12.36
C LYS A 107 -5.72 -23.62 12.75
N LEU A 108 -5.40 -23.66 14.03
CA LEU A 108 -4.03 -23.88 14.50
C LEU A 108 -3.51 -25.28 14.09
N LEU A 109 -4.31 -26.33 14.29
CA LEU A 109 -3.94 -27.69 13.91
C LEU A 109 -3.76 -27.86 12.39
N SER A 110 -4.66 -27.27 11.58
CA SER A 110 -4.53 -27.35 10.11
C SER A 110 -3.28 -26.66 9.61
N ARG A 111 -2.88 -25.52 10.21
CA ARG A 111 -1.63 -24.83 9.86
C ARG A 111 -0.38 -25.54 10.35
N GLN A 112 -0.40 -26.12 11.55
CA GLN A 112 0.71 -26.93 12.05
C GLN A 112 0.99 -28.14 11.15
N SER A 113 -0.06 -28.82 10.67
CA SER A 113 0.08 -29.95 9.74
C SER A 113 0.75 -29.57 8.41
N ILE A 114 0.53 -28.34 7.93
CA ILE A 114 1.18 -27.81 6.73
C ILE A 114 2.66 -27.52 7.02
N ARG A 115 2.97 -26.97 8.20
CA ARG A 115 4.35 -26.72 8.65
C ARG A 115 5.14 -28.02 8.77
N GLU A 116 4.59 -29.05 9.39
CA GLU A 116 5.23 -30.37 9.52
C GLU A 116 5.49 -31.01 8.15
N ARG A 117 4.56 -30.87 7.19
CA ARG A 117 4.75 -31.38 5.83
C ARG A 117 5.82 -30.62 5.04
N LEU A 118 5.89 -29.29 5.18
CA LEU A 118 6.94 -28.50 4.51
C LEU A 118 8.31 -28.69 5.18
N SER A 119 8.38 -28.68 6.50
CA SER A 119 9.63 -28.91 7.24
C SER A 119 10.11 -30.36 7.08
N GLY A 120 9.20 -31.33 7.02
CA GLY A 120 9.52 -32.74 6.72
C GLY A 120 9.98 -32.96 5.27
N ALA A 121 9.52 -32.15 4.32
CA ALA A 121 10.00 -32.18 2.93
C ALA A 121 11.38 -31.51 2.76
N ILE A 122 11.72 -30.53 3.62
CA ILE A 122 13.04 -29.87 3.63
C ILE A 122 14.07 -30.68 4.45
N GLY A 123 13.63 -31.55 5.36
CA GLY A 123 14.48 -32.41 6.19
C GLY A 123 14.97 -33.72 5.53
N MET A 124 14.70 -33.95 4.24
CA MET A 124 15.14 -35.15 3.49
C MET A 124 16.32 -34.87 2.53
N GLU A 125 17.15 -33.87 2.81
CA GLU A 125 18.34 -33.60 1.99
C GLU A 125 19.58 -33.30 2.83
N PHE A 126 19.88 -34.14 3.84
CA PHE A 126 21.24 -34.29 4.37
C PHE A 126 21.39 -35.70 4.94
N ASP A 127 21.68 -36.65 4.05
CA ASP A 127 22.46 -37.86 4.37
C ASP A 127 22.86 -38.50 3.03
N ASN A 128 23.81 -37.85 2.35
CA ASN A 128 24.61 -38.54 1.36
C ASN A 128 25.98 -37.85 1.24
N GLU A 129 26.90 -38.22 2.11
CA GLU A 129 28.29 -38.51 1.73
C GLU A 129 28.97 -39.33 2.83
N MET A 130 29.77 -40.29 2.37
CA MET A 130 30.34 -41.44 3.11
C MET A 130 31.39 -41.09 4.16
#